data_AF-A0A1V5VTK6-F1
#
_entry.id   AF-A0A1V5VTK6-F1
#
_cell.length_a   1.000
_cell.length_b   1.000
_cell.length_c   1.000
_cell.angle_alpha   90.00
_cell.angle_beta   90.00
_cell.angle_gamma   90.00
#
_symmetry.space_group_name_H-M   'P 1'
#
loop_
_entity.id
_entity.type
_entity.pdbx_description
1 polymer ?
#
loop_
_entity_poly.entity_id
_entity_poly.type
_entity_poly.pdbx_seq_one_letter_code
_entity_poly.pdbx_strand_id
1 'polypeptide(L)'
;MKTLNISIVFSAIIVFIVSSWTLNKGFGVGDEAYFLQLLQYQPSNFSIISAHKFFQGWIGGNILSVRWFVFATSICSAYLFSLSVFYFFQNVFPNRKQNVIIASLSIIALYIFYMPIGLGIDYNSINRILTLCSIACMLIAMKKGNKFWYLYIISGILISLLFFIQFVNLLRLYQTF
;
A
#
# COMPACT_ATOMS: atom_id res chain seq x y z
N MET A 1 18.38 19.41 -16.04
CA MET A 1 17.92 19.03 -14.68
C MET A 1 16.65 19.75 -14.23
N LYS A 2 16.55 21.09 -14.29
CA LYS A 2 15.32 21.81 -13.86
C LYS A 2 14.07 21.38 -14.65
N THR A 3 14.18 21.28 -15.98
CA THR A 3 13.09 20.83 -16.87
C THR A 3 12.63 19.41 -16.55
N LEU A 4 13.57 18.47 -16.38
CA LEU A 4 13.27 17.08 -16.02
C LEU A 4 12.53 16.96 -14.67
N ASN A 5 12.94 17.71 -13.66
CA ASN A 5 12.25 17.71 -12.36
C ASN A 5 10.80 18.23 -12.47
N ILE A 6 10.57 19.24 -13.30
CA ILE A 6 9.22 19.77 -13.56
C ILE A 6 8.38 18.71 -14.27
N SER A 7 8.93 18.02 -15.27
CA SER A 7 8.23 16.94 -15.99
C SER A 7 7.83 15.79 -15.07
N ILE A 8 8.70 15.38 -14.13
CA ILE A 8 8.39 14.35 -13.14
C ILE A 8 7.22 14.77 -12.25
N VAL A 9 7.27 16.00 -11.72
CA VAL A 9 6.20 16.52 -10.84
C VAL A 9 4.89 16.63 -11.60
N PHE A 10 4.92 17.13 -12.84
CA PHE A 10 3.73 17.25 -13.68
C PHE A 10 3.11 15.89 -14.02
N SER A 11 3.95 14.90 -14.38
CA SER A 11 3.51 13.52 -14.62
C SER A 11 2.85 12.92 -13.38
N ALA A 12 3.44 13.13 -12.19
CA ALA A 12 2.86 12.64 -10.94
C ALA A 12 1.49 13.28 -10.64
N ILE A 13 1.30 14.56 -10.95
CA ILE A 13 -0.01 15.24 -10.79
C ILE A 13 -1.05 14.61 -11.70
N ILE A 14 -0.73 14.40 -12.98
CA ILE A 14 -1.65 13.76 -13.94
C ILE A 14 -2.02 12.36 -13.44
N VAL A 15 -1.00 11.56 -13.07
CA VAL A 15 -1.18 10.21 -12.56
C VAL A 15 -2.05 10.20 -11.30
N PHE A 16 -1.84 11.13 -10.39
CA PHE A 16 -2.63 11.24 -9.17
C PHE A 16 -4.09 11.57 -9.46
N ILE A 17 -4.35 12.50 -10.39
CA ILE A 17 -5.71 12.87 -10.81
C ILE A 17 -6.42 11.68 -11.45
N VAL A 18 -5.76 11.00 -12.40
CA VAL A 18 -6.32 9.82 -13.08
C VAL A 18 -6.60 8.72 -12.07
N SER A 19 -5.65 8.44 -11.17
CA SER A 19 -5.82 7.44 -10.10
C SER A 19 -7.01 7.77 -9.20
N SER A 20 -7.09 9.01 -8.73
CA SER A 20 -8.17 9.49 -7.87
C SER A 20 -9.54 9.36 -8.56
N TRP A 21 -9.62 9.67 -9.85
CA TRP A 21 -10.84 9.54 -10.63
C TRP A 21 -11.27 8.08 -10.82
N THR A 22 -10.31 7.17 -11.04
CA THR A 22 -10.62 5.73 -11.17
C THR A 22 -11.13 5.10 -9.88
N LEU A 23 -10.74 5.60 -8.70
CA LEU A 23 -11.24 5.11 -7.40
C LEU A 23 -12.78 5.18 -7.31
N ASN A 24 -13.36 6.26 -7.84
CA ASN A 24 -14.81 6.48 -7.88
C ASN A 24 -15.51 5.57 -8.89
N LYS A 25 -14.85 5.23 -9.99
CA LYS A 25 -15.45 4.45 -11.07
C LYS A 25 -15.34 2.95 -10.89
N GLY A 26 -14.48 2.49 -9.98
CA GLY A 26 -14.29 1.05 -9.74
C GLY A 26 -13.68 0.29 -10.89
N PHE A 27 -13.11 0.95 -11.91
CA PHE A 27 -12.43 0.33 -13.05
C PHE A 27 -11.33 -0.63 -12.58
N GLY A 28 -11.76 -1.86 -12.31
CA GLY A 28 -10.95 -3.00 -11.95
C GLY A 28 -11.43 -4.14 -12.82
N VAL A 29 -10.52 -4.81 -13.51
CA VAL A 29 -10.78 -6.03 -14.28
C VAL A 29 -11.38 -7.14 -13.39
N GLY A 30 -11.39 -6.96 -12.06
CA GLY A 30 -12.08 -7.80 -11.10
C GLY A 30 -13.55 -7.43 -10.81
N ASP A 31 -14.12 -6.35 -11.35
CA ASP A 31 -15.54 -5.97 -11.12
C ASP A 31 -16.47 -7.08 -11.62
N GLU A 32 -16.16 -7.68 -12.77
CA GLU A 32 -16.91 -8.82 -13.29
C GLU A 32 -16.71 -10.06 -12.41
N ALA A 33 -15.48 -10.36 -11.97
CA ALA A 33 -15.20 -11.50 -11.11
C ALA A 33 -15.84 -11.36 -9.72
N TYR A 34 -15.87 -10.17 -9.13
CA TYR A 34 -16.50 -9.89 -7.83
C TYR A 34 -18.02 -9.79 -7.93
N PHE A 35 -18.54 -9.24 -9.03
CA PHE A 35 -19.98 -9.27 -9.32
C PHE A 35 -20.46 -10.72 -9.56
N LEU A 36 -19.70 -11.51 -10.33
CA LEU A 36 -19.94 -12.93 -10.52
C LEU A 36 -19.78 -13.70 -9.21
N GLN A 37 -18.80 -13.38 -8.37
CA GLN A 37 -18.62 -13.99 -7.04
C GLN A 37 -19.79 -13.63 -6.11
N LEU A 38 -20.23 -12.37 -6.06
CA LEU A 38 -21.43 -11.96 -5.32
C LEU A 38 -22.69 -12.69 -5.82
N LEU A 39 -22.83 -12.88 -7.13
CA LEU A 39 -23.94 -13.64 -7.72
C LEU A 39 -23.85 -15.15 -7.46
N GLN A 40 -22.65 -15.72 -7.38
CA GLN A 40 -22.43 -17.16 -7.13
C GLN A 40 -22.69 -17.54 -5.66
N TYR A 41 -22.58 -16.58 -4.73
CA TYR A 41 -22.66 -16.84 -3.28
C TYR A 41 -23.91 -16.31 -2.57
N GLN A 42 -24.91 -15.77 -3.29
CA GLN A 42 -26.26 -15.54 -2.75
C GLN A 42 -27.12 -16.81 -2.97
N PRO A 43 -27.50 -17.62 -1.96
CA PRO A 43 -27.33 -17.52 -0.52
C PRO A 43 -26.61 -18.76 0.05
N SER A 44 -25.29 -18.71 0.20
CA SER A 44 -24.59 -19.67 1.07
C SER A 44 -23.56 -18.93 1.89
N ASN A 45 -23.47 -19.28 3.17
CA ASN A 45 -22.74 -18.61 4.24
C ASN A 45 -21.20 -18.58 4.07
N PHE A 46 -20.69 -18.26 2.89
CA PHE A 46 -19.26 -18.01 2.68
C PHE A 46 -18.93 -16.58 3.08
N SER A 47 -18.30 -16.47 4.24
CA SER A 47 -17.83 -15.22 4.82
C SER A 47 -17.01 -14.42 3.80
N ILE A 48 -17.53 -13.27 3.38
CA ILE A 48 -16.76 -12.13 2.89
C ILE A 48 -15.47 -12.06 3.72
N ILE A 49 -14.32 -12.06 3.03
CA ILE A 49 -12.96 -12.12 3.58
C ILE A 49 -12.90 -11.33 4.90
N SER A 50 -12.54 -12.00 6.00
CA SER A 50 -12.54 -11.44 7.36
C SER A 50 -11.78 -10.11 7.48
N ALA A 51 -10.78 -9.87 6.61
CA ALA A 51 -10.11 -8.58 6.49
C ALA A 51 -11.05 -7.43 6.07
N HIS A 52 -11.95 -7.65 5.11
CA HIS A 52 -12.92 -6.63 4.71
C HIS A 52 -13.88 -6.29 5.86
N LYS A 53 -14.35 -7.28 6.63
CA LYS A 53 -15.20 -7.06 7.82
C LYS A 53 -14.46 -6.31 8.93
N PHE A 54 -13.18 -6.61 9.15
CA PHE A 54 -12.32 -5.92 10.13
C PHE A 54 -12.19 -4.43 9.79
N PHE A 55 -11.94 -4.10 8.52
CA PHE A 55 -11.81 -2.71 8.07
C PHE A 55 -13.16 -1.99 7.91
N GLN A 56 -14.25 -2.69 7.57
CA GLN A 56 -15.61 -2.11 7.57
C GLN A 56 -15.99 -1.57 8.95
N GLY A 57 -15.60 -2.25 10.05
CA GLY A 57 -15.87 -1.80 11.42
C GLY A 57 -15.12 -0.53 11.83
N TRP A 58 -13.97 -0.23 11.19
CA TRP A 58 -13.17 0.96 11.48
C TRP A 58 -13.51 2.16 10.58
N ILE A 59 -13.94 1.91 9.34
CA ILE A 59 -14.08 2.94 8.28
C ILE A 59 -15.57 3.18 7.90
N GLY A 60 -16.51 2.61 8.65
CA GLY A 60 -17.95 2.89 8.51
C GLY A 60 -18.58 2.27 7.26
N GLY A 61 -18.04 1.14 6.78
CA GLY A 61 -18.69 0.32 5.74
C GLY A 61 -18.66 0.85 4.30
N ASN A 62 -18.29 2.12 4.05
CA ASN A 62 -18.28 2.69 2.70
C ASN A 62 -17.08 2.19 1.88
N ILE A 63 -17.34 1.56 0.72
CA ILE A 63 -16.30 1.01 -0.15
C ILE A 63 -15.35 2.09 -0.69
N LEU A 64 -15.85 3.31 -0.90
CA LEU A 64 -15.06 4.40 -1.43
C LEU A 64 -14.04 4.90 -0.40
N SER A 65 -14.42 4.98 0.89
CA SER A 65 -13.49 5.37 1.95
C SER A 65 -12.42 4.30 2.18
N VAL A 66 -12.76 3.02 2.05
CA VAL A 66 -11.78 1.92 2.08
C VAL A 66 -10.78 2.05 0.93
N ARG A 67 -11.24 2.34 -0.29
CA ARG A 67 -10.35 2.53 -1.46
C ARG A 67 -9.42 3.73 -1.29
N TRP A 68 -9.93 4.85 -0.79
CA TRP A 68 -9.11 6.02 -0.47
C TRP A 68 -8.07 5.74 0.61
N PHE A 69 -8.45 4.98 1.65
CA PHE A 69 -7.53 4.58 2.70
C PHE A 69 -6.38 3.73 2.14
N VAL A 70 -6.67 2.73 1.31
CA VAL A 70 -5.63 1.88 0.69
C VAL A 70 -4.74 2.69 -0.25
N PHE A 71 -5.33 3.58 -1.04
CA PHE A 71 -4.59 4.44 -1.95
C PHE A 71 -3.63 5.36 -1.20
N ALA A 72 -4.13 6.06 -0.17
CA ALA A 72 -3.33 6.97 0.65
C ALA A 72 -2.21 6.23 1.40
N THR A 73 -2.53 5.11 2.07
CA THR A 73 -1.54 4.31 2.81
C THR A 73 -0.49 3.69 1.91
N SER A 74 -0.84 3.30 0.67
CA SER A 74 0.12 2.82 -0.32
C SER A 74 1.07 3.93 -0.77
N ILE A 75 0.58 5.16 -1.01
CA ILE A 75 1.43 6.32 -1.36
C ILE A 75 2.36 6.65 -0.19
N CYS A 76 1.83 6.71 1.04
CA CYS A 76 2.62 7.02 2.22
C CYS A 76 3.72 5.98 2.47
N SER A 77 3.41 4.69 2.37
CA SER A 77 4.40 3.62 2.57
C SER A 77 5.47 3.62 1.48
N ALA A 78 5.11 3.81 0.22
CA ALA A 78 6.06 3.93 -0.89
C ALA A 78 6.97 5.17 -0.74
N TYR A 79 6.41 6.30 -0.30
CA TYR A 79 7.17 7.51 -0.02
C TYR A 79 8.15 7.33 1.13
N LEU A 80 7.69 6.79 2.26
CA LEU A 80 8.54 6.50 3.43
C LEU A 80 9.68 5.56 3.07
N PHE A 81 9.39 4.49 2.33
CA PHE A 81 10.40 3.58 1.80
C PHE A 81 11.42 4.32 0.93
N SER A 82 10.97 5.04 -0.09
CA SER A 82 11.88 5.75 -1.01
C SER A 82 12.75 6.78 -0.31
N LEU A 83 12.18 7.50 0.67
CA LEU A 83 12.91 8.46 1.49
C LEU A 83 13.96 7.77 2.38
N SER A 84 13.59 6.66 3.01
CA SER A 84 14.51 5.88 3.86
C SER A 84 15.68 5.31 3.06
N VAL A 85 15.43 4.80 1.84
CA VAL A 85 16.47 4.33 0.92
C VAL A 85 17.39 5.47 0.51
N PHE A 86 16.83 6.62 0.11
CA PHE A 86 17.63 7.79 -0.25
C PHE A 86 18.53 8.23 0.90
N TYR A 87 17.97 8.37 2.10
CA TYR A 87 18.71 8.76 3.30
C TYR A 87 19.81 7.74 3.65
N PHE A 88 19.53 6.45 3.49
CA PHE A 88 20.48 5.38 3.78
C PHE A 88 21.74 5.46 2.91
N PHE A 89 21.57 5.70 1.60
CA PHE A 89 22.69 5.75 0.66
C PHE A 89 23.39 7.11 0.58
N GLN A 90 22.65 8.22 0.67
CA GLN A 90 23.21 9.56 0.48
C GLN A 90 23.75 10.19 1.77
N ASN A 91 23.53 9.57 2.94
CA ASN A 91 23.92 10.07 4.26
C ASN A 91 23.42 11.47 4.62
N VAL A 92 22.48 12.01 3.84
CA VAL A 92 21.94 13.37 4.00
C VAL A 92 20.43 13.30 3.87
N PHE A 93 19.72 13.96 4.79
CA PHE A 93 18.27 14.05 4.69
C PHE A 93 17.90 14.86 3.44
N PRO A 94 16.99 14.34 2.60
CA PRO A 94 16.60 15.03 1.39
C PRO A 94 16.02 16.41 1.70
N ASN A 95 16.48 17.40 0.95
CA ASN A 95 15.94 18.76 1.05
C ASN A 95 14.50 18.84 0.53
N ARG A 96 13.81 19.96 0.73
CA ARG A 96 12.39 20.14 0.32
C ARG A 96 12.15 19.81 -1.16
N LYS A 97 13.10 20.14 -2.06
CA LYS A 97 12.97 19.86 -3.50
C LYS A 97 13.12 18.37 -3.80
N GLN A 98 14.08 17.70 -3.18
CA GLN A 98 14.27 16.26 -3.32
C GLN A 98 13.08 15.47 -2.75
N ASN A 99 12.51 15.91 -1.63
CA ASN A 99 11.30 15.32 -1.06
C ASN A 99 10.12 15.33 -2.04
N VAL A 100 9.92 16.46 -2.73
CA VAL A 100 8.88 16.56 -3.77
C VAL A 100 9.15 15.58 -4.91
N ILE A 101 10.39 15.48 -5.38
CA ILE A 101 10.75 14.54 -6.47
C ILE A 101 10.53 13.08 -6.04
N ILE A 102 10.98 12.71 -4.84
CA ILE A 102 10.81 11.35 -4.28
C ILE A 102 9.32 11.02 -4.14
N ALA A 103 8.51 11.97 -3.65
CA ALA A 103 7.06 11.80 -3.55
C ALA A 103 6.43 11.61 -4.94
N SER A 104 6.81 12.44 -5.92
CA SER A 104 6.32 12.33 -7.30
C SER A 104 6.66 10.98 -7.93
N LEU A 105 7.90 10.50 -7.77
CA LEU A 105 8.31 9.17 -8.27
C LEU A 105 7.56 8.03 -7.56
N SER A 106 7.28 8.17 -6.27
CA SER A 106 6.51 7.17 -5.51
C SER A 106 5.06 7.05 -6.04
N ILE A 107 4.44 8.17 -6.38
CA ILE A 107 3.09 8.21 -6.99
C ILE A 107 3.11 7.56 -8.38
N ILE A 108 4.10 7.87 -9.21
CA ILE A 108 4.24 7.28 -10.55
C ILE A 108 4.49 5.77 -10.49
N ALA A 109 5.40 5.32 -9.62
CA ALA A 109 5.70 3.90 -9.45
C ALA A 109 4.47 3.13 -8.97
N LEU A 110 3.72 3.68 -8.02
CA LEU A 110 2.50 3.07 -7.52
C LEU A 110 1.45 2.92 -8.62
N TYR A 111 1.30 3.90 -9.50
CA TYR A 111 0.42 3.76 -10.67
C TYR A 111 0.81 2.61 -11.59
N ILE A 112 2.10 2.44 -11.90
CA ILE A 112 2.59 1.36 -12.77
C ILE A 112 2.32 -0.03 -12.17
N PHE A 113 2.54 -0.19 -10.86
CA PHE A 113 2.47 -1.50 -10.19
C PHE A 113 1.12 -1.81 -9.54
N TYR A 114 0.22 -0.84 -9.43
CA TYR A 114 -1.01 -0.97 -8.65
C TYR A 114 -2.28 -0.55 -9.39
N MET A 115 -2.19 -0.11 -10.66
CA MET A 115 -3.38 -0.01 -11.50
C MET A 115 -3.68 -1.32 -12.24
N PRO A 116 -4.95 -1.76 -12.28
CA PRO A 116 -6.11 -1.13 -11.63
C PRO A 116 -6.15 -1.38 -10.12
N ILE A 117 -6.60 -0.37 -9.37
CA ILE A 117 -6.74 -0.44 -7.92
C ILE A 117 -7.83 -1.47 -7.60
N GLY A 118 -7.45 -2.52 -6.85
CA GLY A 118 -8.35 -3.61 -6.49
C GLY A 118 -9.60 -3.15 -5.74
N LEU A 119 -10.65 -3.98 -5.79
CA LEU A 119 -11.99 -3.64 -5.31
C LEU A 119 -12.09 -3.34 -3.81
N GLY A 120 -11.10 -3.79 -3.02
CA GLY A 120 -11.00 -3.56 -1.58
C GLY A 120 -9.58 -3.76 -1.08
N ILE A 121 -9.43 -3.88 0.24
CA ILE A 121 -8.15 -4.24 0.85
C ILE A 121 -7.85 -5.70 0.52
N ASP A 122 -6.95 -5.92 -0.44
CA ASP A 122 -6.42 -7.24 -0.75
C ASP A 122 -5.18 -7.55 0.11
N TYR A 123 -4.90 -8.84 0.27
CA TYR A 123 -3.74 -9.31 1.01
C TYR A 123 -2.43 -8.78 0.42
N ASN A 124 -2.36 -8.61 -0.90
CA ASN A 124 -1.18 -8.09 -1.57
C ASN A 124 -0.91 -6.63 -1.20
N SER A 125 -1.94 -5.78 -1.09
CA SER A 125 -1.76 -4.40 -0.63
C SER A 125 -1.31 -4.32 0.81
N ILE A 126 -1.92 -5.11 1.71
CA ILE A 126 -1.48 -5.16 3.11
C ILE A 126 -0.02 -5.62 3.18
N ASN A 127 0.32 -6.70 2.49
CA ASN A 127 1.67 -7.24 2.50
C ASN A 127 2.68 -6.23 1.97
N ARG A 128 2.36 -5.55 0.87
CA ARG A 128 3.22 -4.51 0.31
C ARG A 128 3.41 -3.35 1.30
N ILE A 129 2.33 -2.84 1.91
CA ILE A 129 2.42 -1.73 2.88
C ILE A 129 3.29 -2.12 4.07
N LEU A 130 3.05 -3.29 4.67
CA LEU A 130 3.83 -3.78 5.81
C LEU A 130 5.30 -4.01 5.45
N THR A 131 5.58 -4.53 4.25
CA THR A 131 6.95 -4.77 3.77
C THR A 131 7.70 -3.45 3.56
N LEU A 132 7.08 -2.48 2.89
CA LEU A 132 7.68 -1.16 2.67
C LEU A 132 7.95 -0.44 3.99
N CYS A 133 7.00 -0.47 4.93
CA CYS A 133 7.16 0.15 6.23
C CYS A 133 8.22 -0.55 7.10
N SER A 134 8.28 -1.88 7.09
CA SER A 134 9.26 -2.65 7.85
C SER A 134 10.69 -2.40 7.36
N ILE A 135 10.90 -2.41 6.05
CA ILE A 135 12.21 -2.10 5.45
C ILE A 135 12.58 -0.64 5.74
N ALA A 136 11.64 0.30 5.60
CA ALA A 136 11.90 1.71 5.88
C ALA A 136 12.36 1.94 7.33
N CYS A 137 11.67 1.32 8.30
CA CYS A 137 12.06 1.36 9.71
C CYS A 137 13.45 0.75 9.91
N MET A 138 13.73 -0.39 9.30
CA MET A 138 15.02 -1.08 9.41
C MET A 138 16.17 -0.22 8.87
N LEU A 139 16.03 0.37 7.68
CA LEU A 139 17.04 1.22 7.06
C LEU A 139 17.35 2.45 7.92
N ILE A 140 16.33 3.10 8.48
CA ILE A 140 16.51 4.26 9.37
C ILE A 140 17.22 3.83 10.66
N ALA A 141 16.85 2.69 11.24
CA ALA A 141 17.46 2.17 12.47
C ALA A 141 18.93 1.82 12.25
N MET A 142 19.26 1.11 11.16
CA MET A 142 20.62 0.77 10.75
C MET A 142 21.48 2.03 10.59
N LYS A 143 20.93 3.08 9.97
CA LYS A 143 21.70 4.30 9.69
C LYS A 143 21.97 5.14 10.93
N LYS A 144 21.01 5.24 11.85
CA LYS A 144 21.12 6.10 13.04
C LYS A 144 21.58 5.38 14.31
N GLY A 145 21.78 4.06 14.27
CA GLY A 145 22.29 3.27 15.37
C GLY A 145 21.43 3.36 16.63
N ASN A 146 22.08 3.38 17.80
CA ASN A 146 21.44 3.23 19.12
C ASN A 146 20.31 4.24 19.44
N LYS A 147 20.26 5.41 18.79
CA LYS A 147 19.21 6.40 19.07
C LYS A 147 17.82 5.98 18.56
N PHE A 148 17.76 5.08 17.58
CA PHE A 148 16.51 4.65 16.92
C PHE A 148 16.28 3.14 17.00
N TRP A 149 16.82 2.49 18.04
CA TRP A 149 16.70 1.05 18.24
C TRP A 149 15.25 0.55 18.25
N TYR A 150 14.30 1.35 18.73
CA TYR A 150 12.86 1.04 18.75
C TYR A 150 12.29 0.80 17.34
N LEU A 151 12.90 1.35 16.29
CA LEU A 151 12.49 1.09 14.91
C LEU A 151 12.77 -0.36 14.48
N TYR A 152 13.77 -1.03 15.07
CA TYR A 152 13.96 -2.47 14.84
C TYR A 152 12.83 -3.29 15.44
N ILE A 153 12.33 -2.91 16.62
CA ILE A 153 11.16 -3.56 17.23
C ILE A 153 9.94 -3.38 16.33
N ILE A 154 9.68 -2.15 15.88
CA ILE A 154 8.54 -1.88 15.00
C ILE A 154 8.67 -2.69 13.70
N SER A 155 9.87 -2.74 13.09
CA SER A 155 10.12 -3.56 11.91
C SER A 155 9.86 -5.05 12.16
N GLY A 156 10.33 -5.59 13.29
CA GLY A 156 10.10 -6.98 13.70
C GLY A 156 8.62 -7.30 13.91
N ILE A 157 7.85 -6.39 14.52
CA ILE A 157 6.39 -6.53 14.67
C ILE A 157 5.71 -6.58 13.30
N LEU A 158 6.08 -5.68 12.38
CA LEU A 158 5.51 -5.63 11.03
C LEU A 158 5.81 -6.90 10.23
N ILE A 159 7.05 -7.42 10.32
CA ILE A 159 7.45 -8.68 9.69
C ILE A 159 6.72 -9.87 10.31
N SER A 160 6.57 -9.91 11.63
CA SER A 160 5.80 -10.97 12.30
C SER A 160 4.33 -10.96 11.85
N LEU A 161 3.77 -9.77 11.66
CA LEU A 161 2.40 -9.60 11.17
C LEU A 161 2.27 -10.04 9.70
N LEU A 162 3.29 -9.82 8.86
CA LEU A 162 3.36 -10.37 7.51
C LEU A 162 3.31 -11.91 7.51
N PHE A 163 4.16 -12.56 8.31
CA PHE A 163 4.17 -14.01 8.43
C PHE A 163 2.85 -14.56 8.96
N PHE A 164 2.27 -13.89 9.95
CA PHE A 164 0.96 -14.26 10.49
C PHE A 164 -0.13 -14.23 9.42
N ILE A 165 -0.21 -13.16 8.62
CA ILE A 165 -1.18 -13.04 7.53
C ILE A 165 -1.01 -14.16 6.50
N GLN A 166 0.24 -14.45 6.10
CA GLN A 166 0.53 -15.48 5.11
C GLN A 166 0.18 -16.88 5.63
N PHE A 167 0.50 -17.18 6.89
CA PHE A 167 0.20 -18.46 7.52
C PHE A 167 -1.31 -18.70 7.66
N VAL A 168 -2.06 -17.67 8.09
CA VAL A 168 -3.53 -17.75 8.19
C VAL A 168 -4.17 -18.00 6.82
N ASN A 169 -3.64 -17.41 5.74
CA ASN A 169 -4.13 -17.66 4.39
C ASN A 169 -3.82 -19.09 3.91
N LEU A 170 -2.64 -19.62 4.21
CA LEU A 170 -2.25 -20.98 3.87
C LEU A 170 -3.17 -22.02 4.56
N LEU A 171 -3.44 -21.82 5.85
CA LEU A 171 -4.33 -22.68 6.64
C LEU A 171 -5.77 -22.69 6.10
N ARG A 172 -6.25 -21.53 5.64
CA ARG A 172 -7.59 -21.42 5.06
C ARG A 172 -7.72 -22.18 3.73
N LEU A 173 -6.67 -22.16 2.90
CA LEU A 173 -6.62 -22.94 1.65
C LEU A 173 -6.67 -24.44 1.93
N TYR A 174 -5.97 -24.91 2.96
CA TYR A 174 -5.98 -26.33 3.38
C TYR A 174 -7.32 -26.81 3.94
N GLN A 175 -8.18 -25.92 4.43
CA GLN A 175 -9.52 -26.28 4.94
C GLN A 175 -10.59 -26.32 3.84
N THR A 176 -10.28 -25.82 2.64
CA THR A 176 -11.19 -25.79 1.48
C THR A 176 -10.96 -26.91 0.47
N PHE A 177 -9.97 -27.78 0.71
CA PHE A 177 -9.73 -29.05 0.00
C PHE A 177 -9.99 -30.22 0.94
#